data_AF-A0A9X1DAH4-F1
#
_entry.id   AF-A0A9X1DAH4-F1
#
_cell.length_a   1.000
_cell.length_b   1.000
_cell.length_c   1.000
_cell.angle_alpha   90.00
_cell.angle_beta   90.00
_cell.angle_gamma   90.00
#
_symmetry.space_group_name_H-M   'P 1'
#
loop_
_entity.id
_entity.type
_entity.pdbx_description
1 polymer ?
#
loop_
_entity_poly.entity_id
_entity_poly.type
_entity_poly.pdbx_seq_one_letter_code
_entity_poly.pdbx_strand_id
1 'polypeptide(L)'
;MAMMLALGMPAHAEGKADRARTAIAHAEGRIQAGDAAGVATTLPERQAEARKALNTAKEDLSAGRKEEAIAEANRATAIAEAALGEAQKIKTDQANAQAQQAQDIQARAQQAEQNASVAQAQAADANARAANAEQAAAASAARADVAVAAANAAAANQVETTVTTETKAPVTKARSARKVVKVTRKAAPRVATRTATETTTITTRTP
;
A
#
# COMPACT_ATOMS: atom_id res chain seq x y z
N MET A 1 -68.11 46.24 66.15
CA MET A 1 -68.70 45.67 64.93
C MET A 1 -68.49 46.66 63.79
N ALA A 2 -67.59 46.36 62.86
CA ALA A 2 -67.56 46.93 61.51
C ALA A 2 -66.54 46.12 60.69
N MET A 3 -67.08 45.17 59.91
CA MET A 3 -66.41 44.56 58.75
C MET A 3 -66.11 45.64 57.71
N MET A 4 -64.99 45.49 56.99
CA MET A 4 -64.90 45.52 55.51
C MET A 4 -63.49 45.07 55.14
N LEU A 5 -63.30 43.81 54.73
CA LEU A 5 -63.55 43.22 53.40
C LEU A 5 -62.50 43.63 52.36
N ALA A 6 -61.73 42.60 52.01
CA ALA A 6 -60.73 42.47 50.96
C ALA A 6 -60.92 43.32 49.69
N LEU A 7 -59.87 44.02 49.29
CA LEU A 7 -59.55 44.23 47.88
C LEU A 7 -58.38 43.30 47.51
N GLY A 8 -58.72 42.14 46.95
CA GLY A 8 -57.75 41.29 46.27
C GLY A 8 -57.25 42.00 45.02
N MET A 9 -55.94 42.23 44.94
CA MET A 9 -55.31 42.81 43.75
C MET A 9 -55.14 41.76 42.65
N PRO A 10 -55.59 42.02 41.40
CA PRO A 10 -55.24 41.21 40.24
C PRO A 10 -53.97 41.77 39.57
N ALA A 11 -52.84 41.90 40.29
CA ALA A 11 -51.58 42.38 39.70
C ALA A 11 -50.68 41.25 39.15
N HIS A 12 -51.00 39.98 39.42
CA HIS A 12 -50.14 38.85 39.06
C HIS A 12 -50.45 38.18 37.71
N ALA A 13 -51.56 38.54 37.06
CA ALA A 13 -51.98 37.90 35.80
C ALA A 13 -51.41 38.59 34.54
N GLU A 14 -51.17 39.90 34.60
CA GLU A 14 -50.63 40.70 33.48
C GLU A 14 -49.18 40.32 33.19
N GLY A 15 -48.30 40.36 34.21
CA GLY A 15 -46.88 40.05 34.02
C GLY A 15 -46.57 38.62 33.56
N LYS A 16 -47.45 37.65 33.83
CA LYS A 16 -47.25 36.26 33.36
C LYS A 16 -47.44 36.12 31.85
N ALA A 17 -48.39 36.85 31.27
CA ALA A 17 -48.64 36.81 29.84
C ALA A 17 -47.47 37.42 29.06
N ASP A 18 -46.91 38.53 29.56
CA ASP A 18 -45.74 39.18 28.97
C ASP A 18 -44.48 38.33 29.06
N ARG A 19 -44.29 37.61 30.18
CA ARG A 19 -43.20 36.63 30.30
C ARG A 19 -43.32 35.50 29.30
N ALA A 20 -44.52 34.96 29.10
CA ALA A 20 -44.77 33.92 28.10
C ALA A 20 -44.48 34.41 26.68
N ARG A 21 -44.93 35.63 26.33
CA ARG A 21 -44.61 36.25 25.03
C ARG A 21 -43.11 36.44 24.83
N THR A 22 -42.41 36.92 25.86
CA THR A 22 -40.95 37.08 25.84
C THR A 22 -40.23 35.74 25.65
N ALA A 23 -40.66 34.69 26.34
CA ALA A 23 -40.09 33.34 26.20
C ALA A 23 -40.30 32.77 24.80
N ILE A 24 -41.51 32.92 24.23
CA ILE A 24 -41.82 32.50 22.85
C ILE A 24 -40.98 33.27 21.84
N ALA A 25 -40.87 34.60 21.99
CA ALA A 25 -40.04 35.42 21.10
C ALA A 25 -38.56 35.04 21.18
N HIS A 26 -38.05 34.73 22.38
CA HIS A 26 -36.68 34.22 22.54
C HIS A 26 -36.50 32.87 21.84
N ALA A 27 -37.43 31.93 22.02
CA ALA A 27 -37.39 30.63 21.35
C ALA A 27 -37.44 30.77 19.82
N GLU A 28 -38.29 31.66 19.29
CA GLU A 28 -38.33 32.01 17.86
C GLU A 28 -36.99 32.53 17.36
N GLY A 29 -36.40 33.49 18.06
CA GLY A 29 -35.09 34.04 17.70
C GLY A 29 -34.01 32.96 17.67
N ARG A 30 -34.02 32.01 18.61
CA ARG A 30 -33.07 30.88 18.64
C ARG A 30 -33.28 29.89 17.51
N ILE A 31 -34.53 29.54 17.20
CA ILE A 31 -34.87 28.68 16.06
C ILE A 31 -34.43 29.32 14.75
N GLN A 32 -34.69 30.62 14.56
CA GLN A 32 -34.26 31.38 13.37
C GLN A 32 -32.73 31.49 13.27
N ALA A 33 -32.04 31.73 14.39
CA ALA A 33 -30.57 31.71 14.43
C ALA A 33 -30.03 30.33 14.06
N GLY A 34 -30.68 29.25 14.52
CA GLY A 34 -30.38 27.88 14.11
C GLY A 34 -30.58 27.65 12.61
N ASP A 35 -31.69 28.12 12.04
CA ASP A 35 -31.94 28.04 10.60
C ASP A 35 -30.85 28.75 9.80
N ALA A 36 -30.49 29.98 10.21
CA ALA A 36 -29.41 30.75 9.58
C ALA A 36 -28.03 30.08 9.73
N ALA A 37 -27.80 29.37 10.83
CA ALA A 37 -26.59 28.59 11.07
C ALA A 37 -26.56 27.24 10.33
N GLY A 38 -27.64 26.85 9.65
CA GLY A 38 -27.74 25.58 8.92
C GLY A 38 -28.17 24.38 9.78
N VAL A 39 -28.76 24.61 10.95
CA VAL A 39 -29.32 23.53 11.79
C VAL A 39 -30.42 22.76 11.03
N ALA A 40 -31.25 23.46 10.25
CA ALA A 40 -32.30 22.83 9.46
C ALA A 40 -31.78 21.81 8.41
N THR A 41 -30.56 21.98 7.92
CA THR A 41 -29.97 21.08 6.92
C THR A 41 -29.17 19.95 7.57
N THR A 42 -28.56 20.22 8.73
CA THR A 42 -27.71 19.26 9.45
C THR A 42 -28.50 18.36 10.39
N LEU A 43 -29.51 18.90 11.08
CA LEU A 43 -30.33 18.23 12.09
C LEU A 43 -31.83 18.55 11.89
N PRO A 44 -32.43 18.12 10.76
CA PRO A 44 -33.81 18.46 10.41
C PRO A 44 -34.82 18.02 11.48
N GLU A 45 -34.63 16.83 12.07
CA GLU A 45 -35.52 16.29 13.10
C GLU A 45 -35.53 17.15 14.38
N ARG A 46 -34.35 17.62 14.82
CA ARG A 46 -34.24 18.50 16.00
C ARG A 46 -34.88 19.86 15.76
N GLN A 47 -34.69 20.40 14.55
CA GLN A 47 -35.31 21.66 14.17
C GLN A 47 -36.84 21.54 14.09
N ALA A 48 -37.35 20.42 13.57
CA ALA A 48 -38.78 20.11 13.57
C ALA A 48 -39.33 19.97 15.00
N GLU A 49 -38.60 19.30 15.90
CA GLU A 49 -38.97 19.17 17.32
C GLU A 49 -39.03 20.53 18.01
N ALA A 50 -38.03 21.39 17.82
CA ALA A 50 -38.01 22.75 18.38
C ALA A 50 -39.20 23.59 17.88
N ARG A 51 -39.51 23.53 16.59
CA ARG A 51 -40.68 24.21 16.00
C ARG A 51 -42.01 23.67 16.53
N LYS A 52 -42.12 22.36 16.73
CA LYS A 52 -43.31 21.72 17.33
C LYS A 52 -43.53 22.21 18.78
N ALA A 53 -42.47 22.24 19.58
CA ALA A 53 -42.53 22.76 20.94
C ALA A 53 -42.95 24.25 20.93
N LEU A 54 -42.36 25.06 20.06
CA LEU A 54 -42.75 26.47 19.91
C LEU A 54 -44.24 26.64 19.55
N ASN A 55 -44.76 25.84 18.63
CA ASN A 55 -46.18 25.89 18.25
C ASN A 55 -47.08 25.52 19.44
N THR A 56 -46.71 24.48 20.19
CA THR A 56 -47.42 24.06 21.41
C THR A 56 -47.42 25.19 22.46
N ALA A 57 -46.28 25.88 22.65
CA ALA A 57 -46.20 27.03 23.53
C ALA A 57 -47.13 28.19 23.13
N LYS A 58 -47.26 28.45 21.81
CA LYS A 58 -48.21 29.45 21.28
C LYS A 58 -49.66 29.05 21.51
N GLU A 59 -49.98 27.78 21.30
CA GLU A 59 -51.32 27.23 21.57
C GLU A 59 -51.67 27.35 23.05
N ASP A 60 -50.76 26.97 23.96
CA ASP A 60 -50.94 27.12 25.41
C ASP A 60 -51.17 28.58 25.82
N LEU A 61 -50.40 29.51 25.27
CA LEU A 61 -50.58 30.94 25.54
C LEU A 61 -51.96 31.42 25.06
N SER A 62 -52.39 31.01 23.86
CA SER A 62 -53.71 31.36 23.32
C SER A 62 -54.86 30.77 24.14
N ALA A 63 -54.64 29.60 24.75
CA ALA A 63 -55.59 28.94 25.64
C ALA A 63 -55.54 29.45 27.09
N GLY A 64 -54.71 30.46 27.39
CA GLY A 64 -54.55 31.05 28.72
C GLY A 64 -53.65 30.26 29.68
N ARG A 65 -53.03 29.17 29.23
CA ARG A 65 -52.08 28.32 29.97
C ARG A 65 -50.68 28.92 29.95
N LYS A 66 -50.49 30.00 30.71
CA LYS A 66 -49.28 30.85 30.65
C LYS A 66 -48.02 30.14 31.16
N GLU A 67 -48.12 29.30 32.20
CA GLU A 67 -46.95 28.63 32.78
C GLU A 67 -46.49 27.48 31.87
N GLU A 68 -47.44 26.75 31.29
CA GLU A 68 -47.21 25.70 30.31
C GLU A 68 -46.56 26.27 29.04
N ALA A 69 -47.06 27.42 28.55
CA ALA A 69 -46.46 28.14 27.45
C ALA A 69 -44.99 28.53 27.70
N ILE A 70 -44.67 29.00 28.93
CA ILE A 70 -43.28 29.32 29.30
C ILE A 70 -42.42 28.06 29.33
N ALA A 71 -42.92 26.98 29.94
CA ALA A 71 -42.18 25.72 30.03
C ALA A 71 -41.87 25.15 28.64
N GLU A 72 -42.84 25.16 27.74
CA GLU A 72 -42.66 24.62 26.39
C GLU A 72 -41.81 25.54 25.51
N ALA A 73 -41.89 26.87 25.67
CA ALA A 73 -40.98 27.81 25.00
C ALA A 73 -39.52 27.63 25.46
N ASN A 74 -39.29 27.37 26.75
CA ASN A 74 -37.97 27.05 27.27
C ASN A 74 -37.46 25.71 26.74
N ARG A 75 -38.35 24.72 26.60
CA ARG A 75 -38.00 23.44 25.96
C ARG A 75 -37.61 23.64 24.49
N ALA A 76 -38.37 24.42 23.73
CA ALA A 76 -38.04 24.77 22.35
C ALA A 76 -36.66 25.45 22.26
N THR A 77 -36.39 26.40 23.18
CA THR A 77 -35.07 27.06 23.30
C THR A 77 -33.95 26.05 23.53
N ALA A 78 -34.11 25.14 24.51
CA ALA A 78 -33.09 24.16 24.86
C ALA A 78 -32.79 23.20 23.70
N ILE A 79 -33.82 22.76 22.97
CA ILE A 79 -33.65 21.91 21.78
C ILE A 79 -32.90 22.68 20.70
N ALA A 80 -33.27 23.93 20.42
CA ALA A 80 -32.61 24.76 19.41
C ALA A 80 -31.12 25.02 19.74
N GLU A 81 -30.80 25.31 20.99
CA GLU A 81 -29.41 25.53 21.43
C GLU A 81 -28.57 24.24 21.36
N ALA A 82 -29.13 23.11 21.79
CA ALA A 82 -28.47 21.82 21.67
C ALA A 82 -28.20 21.45 20.20
N ALA A 83 -29.18 21.66 19.34
CA ALA A 83 -29.06 21.42 17.91
C ALA A 83 -28.00 22.33 17.26
N LEU A 84 -27.92 23.60 17.68
CA LEU A 84 -26.89 24.53 17.19
C LEU A 84 -25.48 24.08 17.61
N GLY A 85 -25.29 23.65 18.85
CA GLY A 85 -24.01 23.12 19.32
C GLY A 85 -23.60 21.84 18.58
N GLU A 86 -24.54 20.93 18.36
CA GLU A 86 -24.30 19.68 17.61
C GLU A 86 -24.01 19.96 16.13
N ALA A 87 -24.73 20.87 15.48
CA ALA A 87 -24.47 21.29 14.11
C ALA A 87 -23.06 21.91 13.95
N GLN A 88 -22.65 22.75 14.89
CA GLN A 88 -21.29 23.32 14.90
C GLN A 88 -20.22 22.25 15.06
N LYS A 89 -20.46 21.25 15.92
CA LYS A 89 -19.56 20.11 16.08
C LYS A 89 -19.46 19.31 14.78
N ILE A 90 -20.59 18.95 14.17
CA ILE A 90 -20.62 18.23 12.89
C ILE A 90 -19.84 18.99 11.82
N LYS A 91 -20.03 20.30 11.70
CA LYS A 91 -19.30 21.14 10.75
C LYS A 91 -17.79 21.14 10.99
N THR A 92 -17.37 21.20 12.25
CA THR A 92 -15.95 21.15 12.64
C THR A 92 -15.34 19.79 12.35
N ASP A 93 -16.05 18.70 12.69
CA ASP A 93 -15.61 17.33 12.44
C ASP A 93 -15.48 17.06 10.93
N GLN A 94 -16.42 17.56 10.12
CA GLN A 94 -16.33 17.49 8.65
C GLN A 94 -15.14 18.26 8.10
N ALA A 95 -14.87 19.48 8.60
CA ALA A 95 -13.71 20.25 8.17
C ALA A 95 -12.38 19.55 8.53
N ASN A 96 -12.31 18.96 9.72
CA ASN A 96 -11.14 18.19 10.15
C ASN A 96 -10.94 16.93 9.29
N ALA A 97 -12.02 16.20 8.98
CA ALA A 97 -11.95 15.04 8.10
C ALA A 97 -11.46 15.41 6.69
N GLN A 98 -11.92 16.54 6.14
CA GLN A 98 -11.45 17.04 4.84
C GLN A 98 -9.96 17.42 4.89
N ALA A 99 -9.51 18.07 5.97
CA ALA A 99 -8.10 18.40 6.14
C ALA A 99 -7.20 17.16 6.24
N GLN A 100 -7.65 16.12 6.97
CA GLN A 100 -6.95 14.84 7.06
C GLN A 100 -6.88 14.15 5.70
N GLN A 101 -7.98 14.11 4.95
CA GLN A 101 -7.99 13.56 3.60
C GLN A 101 -7.01 14.30 2.66
N ALA A 102 -6.93 15.62 2.76
CA ALA A 102 -5.98 16.40 1.98
C ALA A 102 -4.52 16.06 2.33
N GLN A 103 -4.22 15.87 3.62
CA GLN A 103 -2.89 15.45 4.08
C GLN A 103 -2.53 14.04 3.60
N ASP A 104 -3.48 13.10 3.65
CA ASP A 104 -3.28 11.73 3.16
C ASP A 104 -3.00 11.70 1.65
N ILE A 105 -3.70 12.51 0.87
CA ILE A 105 -3.46 12.64 -0.58
C ILE A 105 -2.06 13.19 -0.83
N GLN A 106 -1.63 14.22 -0.08
CA GLN A 106 -0.29 14.78 -0.21
C GLN A 106 0.80 13.76 0.16
N ALA A 107 0.62 13.02 1.26
CA ALA A 107 1.55 11.98 1.67
C ALA A 107 1.67 10.86 0.61
N ARG A 108 0.54 10.43 0.03
CA ARG A 108 0.53 9.44 -1.06
C ARG A 108 1.22 9.96 -2.32
N ALA A 109 1.03 11.24 -2.67
CA ALA A 109 1.72 11.85 -3.80
C ALA A 109 3.23 11.87 -3.59
N GLN A 110 3.70 12.30 -2.42
CA GLN A 110 5.13 12.29 -2.07
C GLN A 110 5.73 10.88 -2.10
N GLN A 111 4.99 9.88 -1.61
CA GLN A 111 5.44 8.50 -1.67
C GLN A 111 5.51 7.98 -3.11
N ALA A 112 4.55 8.34 -3.96
CA ALA A 112 4.57 7.98 -5.38
C ALA A 112 5.77 8.60 -6.12
N GLU A 113 6.11 9.86 -5.83
CA GLU A 113 7.29 10.53 -6.38
C GLU A 113 8.60 9.84 -5.96
N GLN A 114 8.71 9.45 -4.70
CA GLN A 114 9.87 8.69 -4.20
C GLN A 114 9.98 7.32 -4.88
N ASN A 115 8.87 6.61 -5.04
CA ASN A 115 8.87 5.32 -5.72
C ASN A 115 9.26 5.47 -7.20
N ALA A 116 8.82 6.54 -7.86
CA ALA A 116 9.17 6.83 -9.25
C ALA A 116 10.68 7.12 -9.40
N SER A 117 11.28 7.89 -8.49
CA SER A 117 12.72 8.18 -8.54
C SER A 117 13.57 6.92 -8.29
N VAL A 118 13.16 6.06 -7.36
CA VAL A 118 13.81 4.75 -7.13
C VAL A 118 13.71 3.86 -8.37
N ALA A 119 12.54 3.78 -9.00
CA ALA A 119 12.36 3.01 -10.22
C ALA A 119 13.23 3.53 -11.38
N GLN A 120 13.36 4.85 -11.52
CA GLN A 120 14.25 5.47 -12.51
C GLN A 120 15.72 5.13 -12.26
N ALA A 121 16.18 5.19 -11.00
CA ALA A 121 17.55 4.83 -10.65
C ALA A 121 17.84 3.34 -10.94
N GLN A 122 16.90 2.45 -10.61
CA GLN A 122 17.02 1.02 -10.90
C GLN A 122 17.07 0.74 -12.40
N ALA A 123 16.25 1.43 -13.21
CA ALA A 123 16.27 1.29 -14.66
C ALA A 123 17.61 1.77 -15.25
N ALA A 124 18.14 2.89 -14.76
CA ALA A 124 19.45 3.40 -15.20
C ALA A 124 20.60 2.42 -14.88
N ASP A 125 20.60 1.86 -13.67
CA ASP A 125 21.59 0.84 -13.27
C ASP A 125 21.47 -0.45 -14.12
N ALA A 126 20.26 -0.92 -14.37
CA ALA A 126 20.02 -2.08 -15.23
C ALA A 126 20.54 -1.84 -16.66
N ASN A 127 20.28 -0.66 -17.21
CA ASN A 127 20.77 -0.27 -18.54
C ASN A 127 22.30 -0.19 -18.59
N ALA A 128 22.95 0.35 -17.56
CA ALA A 128 24.40 0.38 -17.47
C ALA A 128 24.99 -1.04 -17.42
N ARG A 129 24.40 -1.94 -16.65
CA ARG A 129 24.81 -3.36 -16.60
C ARG A 129 24.61 -4.07 -17.93
N ALA A 130 23.52 -3.80 -18.64
CA ALA A 130 23.27 -4.34 -19.97
C ALA A 130 24.34 -3.88 -20.98
N ALA A 131 24.63 -2.58 -21.04
CA ALA A 131 25.67 -2.03 -21.92
C ALA A 131 27.06 -2.63 -21.64
N ASN A 132 27.41 -2.81 -20.35
CA ASN A 132 28.67 -3.46 -19.98
C ASN A 132 28.71 -4.93 -20.41
N ALA A 133 27.61 -5.65 -20.27
CA ALA A 133 27.50 -7.05 -20.71
C ALA A 133 27.63 -7.16 -22.25
N GLU A 134 27.01 -6.25 -23.00
CA GLU A 134 27.13 -6.18 -24.46
C GLU A 134 28.58 -5.94 -24.90
N GLN A 135 29.27 -4.99 -24.27
CA GLN A 135 30.69 -4.72 -24.55
C GLN A 135 31.58 -5.93 -24.22
N ALA A 136 31.35 -6.59 -23.08
CA ALA A 136 32.08 -7.79 -22.69
C ALA A 136 31.84 -8.96 -23.65
N ALA A 137 30.60 -9.13 -24.13
CA ALA A 137 30.25 -10.13 -25.13
C ALA A 137 30.94 -9.85 -26.47
N ALA A 138 30.94 -8.61 -26.95
CA ALA A 138 31.64 -8.21 -28.17
C ALA A 138 33.16 -8.43 -28.07
N ALA A 139 33.78 -8.08 -26.93
CA ALA A 139 35.20 -8.33 -26.70
C ALA A 139 35.53 -9.83 -26.64
N SER A 140 34.63 -10.64 -26.07
CA SER A 140 34.79 -12.10 -26.02
C SER A 140 34.67 -12.74 -27.40
N ALA A 141 33.73 -12.28 -28.22
CA ALA A 141 33.58 -12.71 -29.62
C ALA A 141 34.84 -12.40 -30.43
N ALA A 142 35.36 -11.17 -30.35
CA ALA A 142 36.58 -10.78 -31.05
C ALA A 142 37.80 -11.64 -30.64
N ARG A 143 37.93 -11.98 -29.35
CA ARG A 143 38.99 -12.88 -28.86
C ARG A 143 38.84 -14.29 -29.41
N ALA A 144 37.60 -14.79 -29.52
CA ALA A 144 37.34 -16.10 -30.10
C ALA A 144 37.73 -16.15 -31.59
N ASP A 145 37.40 -15.10 -32.36
CA ASP A 145 37.77 -15.02 -33.78
C ASP A 145 39.29 -15.04 -33.98
N VAL A 146 40.04 -14.29 -33.16
CA VAL A 146 41.52 -14.31 -33.17
C VAL A 146 42.06 -15.70 -32.82
N ALA A 147 41.48 -16.37 -31.82
CA ALA A 147 41.90 -17.72 -31.43
C ALA A 147 41.65 -18.74 -32.54
N VAL A 148 40.51 -18.66 -33.24
CA VAL A 148 40.19 -19.52 -34.39
C VAL A 148 41.16 -19.26 -35.54
N ALA A 149 41.47 -18.01 -35.86
CA ALA A 149 42.44 -17.67 -36.89
C ALA A 149 43.85 -18.20 -36.57
N ALA A 150 44.29 -18.06 -35.31
CA ALA A 150 45.57 -18.61 -34.85
C ALA A 150 45.62 -20.13 -34.92
N ALA A 151 44.53 -20.82 -34.54
CA ALA A 151 44.43 -22.27 -34.64
C ALA A 151 44.52 -22.77 -36.10
N ASN A 152 43.84 -22.07 -37.03
CA ASN A 152 43.90 -22.40 -38.46
C ASN A 152 45.31 -22.20 -39.04
N ALA A 153 46.00 -21.13 -38.66
CA ALA A 153 47.39 -20.89 -39.08
C ALA A 153 48.36 -21.95 -38.52
N ALA A 154 48.15 -22.40 -37.28
CA ALA A 154 48.93 -23.47 -36.68
C ALA A 154 48.69 -24.83 -37.35
N ALA A 155 47.45 -25.11 -37.77
CA ALA A 155 47.11 -26.33 -38.51
C ALA A 155 47.79 -26.39 -39.89
N ALA A 156 47.91 -25.25 -40.58
CA ALA A 156 48.56 -25.17 -41.90
C ALA A 156 50.08 -25.44 -41.86
N ASN A 157 50.73 -25.30 -40.69
CA ASN A 157 52.16 -25.54 -40.50
C ASN A 157 52.48 -26.94 -39.94
N GLN A 158 51.51 -27.84 -39.86
CA GLN A 158 51.78 -29.21 -39.42
C GLN A 158 52.41 -30.03 -40.55
N VAL A 159 53.66 -30.43 -40.34
CA VAL A 159 54.36 -31.42 -41.16
C VAL A 159 53.77 -32.79 -40.83
N GLU A 160 53.30 -33.54 -41.84
CA GLU A 160 52.89 -34.93 -41.69
C GLU A 160 54.06 -35.77 -41.17
N THR A 161 54.06 -36.03 -39.87
CA THR A 161 54.91 -37.05 -39.27
C THR A 161 54.17 -38.37 -39.38
N THR A 162 54.42 -39.10 -40.46
CA THR A 162 53.93 -40.47 -40.60
C THR A 162 54.75 -41.37 -39.69
N VAL A 163 54.22 -41.68 -38.51
CA VAL A 163 54.79 -42.70 -37.62
C VAL A 163 54.31 -44.06 -38.11
N THR A 164 55.20 -44.83 -38.74
CA THR A 164 54.93 -46.24 -39.07
C THR A 164 55.25 -47.08 -37.84
N THR A 165 54.23 -47.56 -37.13
CA THR A 165 54.39 -48.52 -36.02
C THR A 165 54.36 -49.94 -36.55
N GLU A 166 55.54 -50.55 -36.73
CA GLU A 166 55.65 -51.98 -37.00
C GLU A 166 55.52 -52.76 -35.68
N THR A 167 54.36 -53.35 -35.44
CA THR A 167 54.12 -54.17 -34.24
C THR A 167 54.43 -55.63 -34.55
N LYS A 168 55.62 -56.12 -34.13
CA LYS A 168 55.89 -57.56 -34.09
C LYS A 168 55.21 -58.18 -32.87
N ALA A 169 54.15 -58.95 -33.10
CA ALA A 169 53.43 -59.67 -32.06
C ALA A 169 54.28 -60.86 -31.52
N PRO A 170 54.48 -60.99 -30.20
CA PRO A 170 55.07 -62.18 -29.62
C PRO A 170 54.04 -63.32 -29.52
N VAL A 171 54.44 -64.51 -29.99
CA VAL A 171 53.69 -65.77 -29.87
C VAL A 171 53.62 -66.19 -28.40
N THR A 172 52.41 -66.36 -27.86
CA THR A 172 52.22 -66.97 -26.52
C THR A 172 51.15 -68.07 -26.56
N LYS A 173 51.50 -69.23 -26.02
CA LYS A 173 50.67 -70.45 -25.96
C LYS A 173 49.55 -70.32 -24.93
N ALA A 174 48.34 -70.71 -25.32
CA ALA A 174 47.16 -70.69 -24.44
C ALA A 174 47.17 -71.85 -23.42
N ARG A 175 46.87 -71.55 -22.15
CA ARG A 175 46.51 -72.54 -21.12
C ARG A 175 45.06 -72.29 -20.69
N SER A 176 44.27 -73.36 -20.60
CA SER A 176 42.85 -73.33 -20.22
C SER A 176 42.64 -72.95 -18.76
N ALA A 177 41.71 -72.03 -18.49
CA ALA A 177 41.31 -71.66 -17.13
C ALA A 177 40.12 -72.50 -16.62
N ARG A 178 40.20 -72.99 -15.38
CA ARG A 178 39.10 -73.65 -14.65
C ARG A 178 38.29 -72.58 -13.91
N LYS A 179 36.97 -72.65 -14.04
CA LYS A 179 36.00 -71.67 -13.52
C LYS A 179 35.82 -71.83 -12.00
N VAL A 180 36.11 -70.79 -11.22
CA VAL A 180 35.73 -70.68 -9.80
C VAL A 180 35.01 -69.35 -9.62
N VAL A 181 33.78 -69.42 -9.12
CA VAL A 181 32.90 -68.28 -8.83
C VAL A 181 33.06 -67.90 -7.36
N LYS A 182 33.47 -66.67 -7.06
CA LYS A 182 33.18 -66.05 -5.76
C LYS A 182 33.14 -64.52 -5.80
N VAL A 183 31.91 -64.05 -5.54
CA VAL A 183 31.44 -62.83 -4.86
C VAL A 183 32.26 -61.54 -4.98
N THR A 184 31.63 -60.58 -5.63
CA THR A 184 32.06 -59.19 -5.89
C THR A 184 32.19 -58.32 -4.64
N ARG A 185 33.40 -57.78 -4.42
CA ARG A 185 33.60 -56.42 -3.89
C ARG A 185 34.56 -55.72 -4.86
N LYS A 186 34.09 -54.66 -5.54
CA LYS A 186 34.91 -53.90 -6.50
C LYS A 186 35.93 -53.06 -5.74
N ALA A 187 37.17 -53.54 -5.66
CA ALA A 187 38.35 -52.71 -5.48
C ALA A 187 38.88 -52.30 -6.87
N ALA A 188 39.41 -51.07 -6.98
CA ALA A 188 39.96 -50.54 -8.23
C ALA A 188 41.15 -51.39 -8.72
N PRO A 189 41.28 -51.64 -10.04
CA PRO A 189 42.36 -52.44 -10.59
C PRO A 189 43.71 -51.70 -10.54
N ARG A 190 44.70 -52.35 -9.94
CA ARG A 190 46.12 -51.94 -9.96
C ARG A 190 46.70 -52.26 -11.34
N VAL A 191 47.03 -51.23 -12.11
CA VAL A 191 47.64 -51.36 -13.44
C VAL A 191 49.08 -51.86 -13.27
N ALA A 192 49.41 -52.98 -13.88
CA ALA A 192 50.78 -53.47 -13.99
C ALA A 192 51.49 -52.72 -15.12
N THR A 193 52.60 -52.05 -14.81
CA THR A 193 53.50 -51.45 -15.80
C THR A 193 54.22 -52.55 -16.57
N ARG A 194 53.89 -52.70 -17.86
CA ARG A 194 54.74 -53.43 -18.82
C ARG A 194 55.70 -52.42 -19.45
N THR A 195 56.98 -52.61 -19.22
CA THR A 195 58.03 -51.88 -19.93
C THR A 195 58.15 -52.47 -21.33
N ALA A 196 57.68 -51.74 -22.34
CA ALA A 196 58.03 -51.98 -23.72
C ALA A 196 59.32 -51.21 -24.03
N THR A 197 60.29 -51.85 -24.68
CA THR A 197 61.47 -51.18 -25.21
C THR A 197 61.10 -50.65 -26.59
N GLU A 198 60.99 -49.32 -26.72
CA GLU A 198 60.78 -48.64 -28.00
C GLU A 198 62.13 -48.27 -28.60
N THR A 199 62.32 -48.57 -29.88
CA THR A 199 63.45 -48.06 -30.67
C THR A 199 62.87 -47.13 -31.73
N THR A 200 63.16 -45.84 -31.60
CA THR A 200 62.67 -44.80 -32.50
C THR A 200 63.72 -44.51 -33.56
N THR A 201 63.39 -44.70 -34.83
CA THR A 201 64.18 -44.19 -35.96
C THR A 201 63.45 -43.00 -36.55
N ILE A 202 64.07 -41.83 -36.47
CA ILE A 202 63.54 -40.59 -37.05
C ILE A 202 64.19 -40.42 -38.42
N THR A 203 63.39 -40.25 -39.47
CA THR A 203 63.88 -39.82 -40.78
C THR A 203 63.16 -38.53 -41.15
N THR A 204 63.89 -37.43 -41.09
CA THR A 204 63.41 -36.11 -41.50
C THR A 204 63.63 -35.95 -43.00
N ARG A 205 62.59 -35.61 -43.74
CA ARG A 205 62.71 -35.23 -45.16
C ARG A 205 62.39 -33.74 -45.28
N THR A 206 63.42 -32.94 -45.52
CA THR A 206 63.30 -31.52 -45.85
C THR A 206 62.98 -31.35 -47.35
N PRO A 207 62.40 -30.21 -47.77
CA PRO A 207 61.81 -30.01 -49.10
C PRO A 207 62.82 -30.08 -50.25
#